data_AF-A0A942K0P6-F1
#
_entry.id   AF-A0A942K0P6-F1
#
_cell.length_a   1.000
_cell.length_b   1.000
_cell.length_c   1.000
_cell.angle_alpha   90.00
_cell.angle_beta   90.00
_cell.angle_gamma   90.00
#
_symmetry.space_group_name_H-M   'P 1'
#
loop_
_entity.id
_entity.type
_entity.pdbx_description
1 polymer ?
#
loop_
_entity_poly.entity_id
_entity_poly.type
_entity_poly.pdbx_seq_one_letter_code
_entity_poly.pdbx_strand_id
1 'polypeptide(L)'
;MANNRVIKQISLNEATRDLVIQFRGSSSAIEAKALDFKKDDMGNVVYLLLDRLIHKAHENVFECHLKEEWVDGFSVSGCVVSELNRLAKTA
;
A
#
# COMPACT_ATOMS: atom_id res chain seq x y z
N MET A 1 1.38 6.29 -20.63
CA MET A 1 1.71 5.41 -19.49
C MET A 1 0.96 5.94 -18.29
N ALA A 2 0.14 5.11 -17.63
CA ALA A 2 -0.57 5.55 -16.43
C ALA A 2 0.48 5.88 -15.36
N ASN A 3 0.50 7.12 -14.89
CA ASN A 3 1.51 7.63 -13.97
C ASN A 3 1.12 7.21 -12.53
N ASN A 4 1.19 5.90 -12.28
CA ASN A 4 0.84 5.34 -10.98
C ASN A 4 1.85 5.83 -9.94
N ARG A 5 1.36 6.24 -8.76
CA ARG A 5 2.26 6.63 -7.68
C ARG A 5 3.03 5.41 -7.16
N VAL A 6 4.31 5.63 -6.85
CA VAL A 6 5.21 4.62 -6.28
C VAL A 6 5.28 4.80 -4.77
N ILE A 7 4.94 3.76 -4.01
CA ILE A 7 5.10 3.71 -2.57
C ILE A 7 6.60 3.58 -2.25
N LYS A 8 7.11 4.50 -1.45
CA LYS A 8 8.48 4.49 -0.91
C LYS A 8 8.55 3.78 0.45
N GLN A 9 7.52 3.93 1.27
CA GLN A 9 7.50 3.39 2.63
C GLN A 9 6.08 3.10 3.08
N ILE A 10 5.92 1.99 3.80
CA ILE A 10 4.71 1.63 4.52
C ILE A 10 5.11 1.33 5.96
N SER A 11 4.47 2.00 6.92
CA SER A 11 4.65 1.76 8.35
C SER A 11 3.30 1.50 9.00
N LEU A 12 3.14 0.31 9.59
CA LEU A 12 1.92 -0.12 10.28
C LEU A 12 2.22 -0.35 11.76
N ASN A 13 1.51 0.34 12.65
CA ASN A 13 1.43 -0.01 14.05
C ASN A 13 0.28 -0.99 14.26
N GLU A 14 0.59 -2.24 14.59
CA GLU A 14 -0.41 -3.31 14.70
C GLU A 14 -1.35 -3.15 15.89
N ALA A 15 -0.86 -2.58 17.00
CA ALA A 15 -1.65 -2.40 18.21
C ALA A 15 -2.72 -1.31 18.03
N THR A 16 -2.35 -0.20 17.40
CA THR A 16 -3.25 0.94 17.19
C THR A 16 -3.92 0.97 15.82
N ARG A 17 -3.48 0.09 14.91
CA ARG A 17 -3.86 0.02 13.50
C ARG A 17 -3.56 1.28 12.69
N ASP A 18 -2.65 2.11 13.17
CA ASP A 18 -2.21 3.31 12.45
C ASP A 18 -1.29 2.93 11.29
N LEU A 19 -1.63 3.42 10.10
CA LEU A 19 -0.89 3.19 8.87
C LEU A 19 -0.40 4.52 8.31
N VAL A 20 0.89 4.57 7.97
CA VAL A 20 1.51 5.68 7.25
C VAL A 20 2.08 5.15 5.94
N ILE A 21 1.63 5.72 4.82
CA ILE A 21 2.14 5.41 3.47
C ILE A 21 2.81 6.66 2.91
N GLN A 22 4.09 6.56 2.57
CA GLN A 22 4.81 7.61 1.88
C GLN A 22 5.01 7.23 0.41
N PHE A 23 4.65 8.14 -0.49
CA PHE A 23 4.90 7.98 -1.93
C PHE A 23 6.17 8.71 -2.36
N ARG A 24 6.89 8.16 -3.34
CA ARG A 24 8.07 8.78 -3.94
C ARG A 24 7.66 10.07 -4.68
N GLY A 25 8.47 11.13 -4.51
CA GLY A 25 8.18 12.44 -5.07
C GLY A 25 7.09 13.23 -4.33
N SER A 26 6.50 12.66 -3.27
CA SER A 26 5.60 13.36 -2.35
C SER A 26 6.34 13.69 -1.05
N SER A 27 6.26 14.94 -0.62
CA SER A 27 6.70 15.36 0.71
C SER A 27 5.71 14.95 1.80
N SER A 28 4.44 14.76 1.44
CA SER A 28 3.37 14.35 2.35
C SER A 28 3.20 12.84 2.38
N ALA A 29 2.92 12.30 3.57
CA ALA A 29 2.49 10.93 3.78
C ALA A 29 0.95 10.87 3.85
N ILE A 30 0.39 9.71 3.49
CA ILE A 30 -1.01 9.40 3.76
C ILE A 30 -1.07 8.68 5.10
N GLU A 31 -1.88 9.23 6.00
CA GLU A 31 -2.25 8.59 7.26
C GLU A 31 -3.65 7.97 7.13
N ALA A 32 -3.76 6.71 7.51
CA ALA A 32 -4.99 5.93 7.44
C ALA A 32 -5.06 4.93 8.61
N LYS A 33 -6.23 4.30 8.80
CA LYS A 33 -6.39 3.16 9.70
C LYS A 33 -6.48 1.87 8.90
N ALA A 34 -5.73 0.84 9.30
CA ALA A 34 -5.88 -0.50 8.77
C ALA A 34 -7.07 -1.20 9.45
N LEU A 35 -8.20 -1.29 8.77
CA LEU A 35 -9.39 -2.02 9.24
C LEU A 35 -9.12 -3.53 9.29
N ASP A 36 -8.35 -4.04 8.34
CA ASP A 36 -7.84 -5.40 8.30
C ASP A 36 -6.44 -5.41 7.67
N PHE A 37 -5.62 -6.39 8.02
CA PHE A 37 -4.30 -6.58 7.43
C PHE A 37 -3.81 -8.02 7.55
N LYS A 38 -2.97 -8.44 6.61
CA LYS A 38 -2.27 -9.73 6.68
C LYS A 38 -0.79 -9.54 6.39
N LYS A 39 0.03 -10.34 7.07
CA LYS A 39 1.46 -10.43 6.86
C LYS A 39 1.85 -11.84 6.45
N ASP A 40 2.92 -11.97 5.69
CA ASP A 40 3.57 -13.25 5.44
C ASP A 40 4.38 -13.70 6.68
N ASP A 41 4.92 -14.92 6.64
CA ASP A 41 5.72 -15.50 7.72
C ASP A 41 7.02 -14.71 7.99
N MET A 42 7.43 -13.85 7.05
CA MET A 42 8.58 -12.96 7.17
C MET A 42 8.20 -11.59 7.73
N GLY A 43 6.93 -11.36 8.07
CA GLY A 43 6.41 -10.13 8.63
C GLY A 43 6.15 -9.02 7.60
N ASN A 44 6.23 -9.29 6.31
CA ASN A 44 5.91 -8.31 5.26
C ASN A 44 4.40 -8.20 5.08
N VAL A 45 3.91 -6.98 4.89
CA VAL A 45 2.51 -6.73 4.58
C VAL A 45 2.17 -7.28 3.19
N VAL A 46 1.17 -8.15 3.13
CA VAL A 46 0.64 -8.71 1.87
C VAL A 46 -0.78 -8.26 1.58
N TYR A 47 -1.51 -7.81 2.60
CA TYR A 47 -2.86 -7.28 2.48
C TYR A 47 -3.11 -6.14 3.46
N LEU A 48 -3.83 -5.10 3.01
CA LEU A 48 -4.38 -4.04 3.85
C LEU A 48 -5.79 -3.67 3.37
N LEU A 49 -6.73 -3.54 4.29
CA LEU A 49 -8.00 -2.86 4.09
C LEU A 49 -7.98 -1.55 4.87
N LEU A 50 -8.16 -0.43 4.18
CA LEU A 50 -8.03 0.91 4.75
C LEU A 50 -9.38 1.55 5.04
N ASP A 51 -9.45 2.41 6.05
CA ASP A 51 -10.65 3.18 6.41
C ASP A 51 -11.12 4.19 5.36
N ARG A 52 -10.33 4.39 4.29
CA ARG A 52 -10.57 5.42 3.28
C ARG A 52 -10.03 5.05 1.90
N LEU A 53 -10.51 5.78 0.90
CA LEU A 53 -9.96 5.77 -0.45
C LEU A 53 -8.62 6.53 -0.48
N ILE A 54 -7.54 5.89 -0.93
CA ILE A 54 -6.21 6.52 -1.03
C ILE A 54 -5.70 6.60 -2.47
N HIS A 55 -6.37 5.94 -3.42
CA HIS A 55 -6.02 5.89 -4.82
C HIS A 55 -6.85 6.88 -5.64
N LYS A 56 -6.31 7.32 -6.77
CA LYS A 56 -7.00 8.15 -7.76
C LYS A 56 -7.78 7.24 -8.70
N ALA A 57 -8.78 7.80 -9.40
CA ALA A 57 -9.64 7.04 -10.32
C ALA A 57 -8.90 6.28 -11.44
N HIS A 58 -7.66 6.64 -11.77
CA HIS A 58 -6.84 5.97 -12.77
C HIS A 58 -5.80 5.00 -12.18
N GLU A 59 -5.69 4.91 -10.85
CA GLU A 59 -4.69 4.10 -10.18
C GLU A 59 -5.26 2.73 -9.82
N ASN A 60 -4.99 1.74 -10.67
CA ASN A 60 -5.36 0.35 -10.43
C ASN A 60 -4.28 -0.41 -9.62
N VAL A 61 -3.05 0.11 -9.60
CA VAL A 61 -1.91 -0.47 -8.89
C VAL A 61 -1.02 0.64 -8.33
N PHE A 62 -0.33 0.34 -7.23
CA PHE A 62 0.82 1.09 -6.74
C PHE A 62 2.08 0.26 -6.93
N GLU A 63 3.13 0.89 -7.45
CA GLU A 63 4.46 0.31 -7.45
C GLU A 63 5.10 0.44 -6.06
N CYS A 64 6.00 -0.46 -5.67
CA CYS A 64 6.65 -0.43 -4.35
C CYS A 64 8.18 -0.40 -4.45
N HIS A 65 8.79 0.48 -3.66
CA HIS A 65 10.23 0.56 -3.47
C HIS A 65 10.52 0.45 -1.97
N LEU A 66 10.50 -0.78 -1.45
CA LEU A 66 10.69 -1.05 -0.02
C LEU A 66 12.17 -1.34 0.24
N LYS A 67 12.76 -0.70 1.26
CA LYS A 67 14.16 -0.92 1.67
C LYS A 67 15.19 -0.76 0.53
N GLU A 68 14.95 0.21 -0.35
CA GLU A 68 15.82 0.50 -1.52
C GLU A 68 15.84 -0.57 -2.61
N GLU A 69 14.99 -1.60 -2.50
CA GLU A 69 14.79 -2.60 -3.55
C GLU A 69 13.43 -2.40 -4.23
N TRP A 70 13.39 -2.70 -5.53
CA TRP A 70 12.12 -2.84 -6.24
C TRP A 70 11.42 -4.10 -5.74
N VAL A 71 10.34 -3.90 -4.99
CA VAL A 71 9.53 -4.98 -4.44
C VAL A 71 8.19 -4.96 -5.14
N ASP A 72 7.62 -6.14 -5.39
CA ASP A 72 6.36 -6.27 -6.10
C ASP A 72 5.27 -5.34 -5.53
N GLY A 73 4.52 -4.70 -6.43
CA GLY A 73 3.57 -3.64 -6.10
C GLY A 73 2.28 -4.13 -5.42
N PHE A 74 1.38 -3.19 -5.12
CA PHE A 74 0.04 -3.49 -4.60
C PHE A 74 -1.01 -3.25 -5.68
N SER A 75 -1.88 -4.22 -5.94
CA SER A 75 -3.15 -3.95 -6.63
C SER A 75 -4.11 -3.23 -5.69
N VAL A 76 -4.90 -2.29 -6.23
CA VAL A 76 -5.83 -1.49 -5.46
C VAL A 76 -7.27 -1.79 -5.88
N SER A 77 -8.17 -1.98 -4.91
CA SER A 77 -9.61 -2.11 -5.14
C SER A 77 -10.44 -1.35 -4.11
N GLY A 78 -11.71 -1.08 -4.45
CA GLY A 78 -12.73 -0.54 -3.55
C GLY A 78 -13.22 0.87 -3.88
N CYS A 79 -14.50 1.15 -3.56
CA CYS A 79 -15.18 2.40 -3.92
C CYS A 79 -15.28 3.43 -2.78
N VAL A 80 -15.15 2.98 -1.52
CA VAL A 80 -15.20 3.83 -0.30
C VAL A 80 -13.97 3.62 0.57
N VAL A 81 -13.48 2.38 0.59
CA VAL A 81 -12.27 1.92 1.28
C VAL A 81 -11.27 1.44 0.24
N SER A 82 -9.98 1.55 0.54
CA SER A 82 -8.94 0.97 -0.33
C SER A 82 -8.50 -0.37 0.21
N GLU A 83 -8.53 -1.37 -0.64
CA GLU A 83 -7.92 -2.66 -0.43
C GLU A 83 -6.61 -2.73 -1.21
N LEU A 84 -5.53 -3.06 -0.53
CA LEU A 84 -4.21 -3.25 -1.10
C LEU A 84 -3.87 -4.74 -1.00
N ASN A 85 -3.62 -5.37 -2.13
CA ASN A 85 -3.14 -6.75 -2.20
C ASN A 85 -1.78 -6.77 -2.89
N ARG A 86 -0.78 -7.40 -2.28
CA ARG A 86 0.54 -7.51 -2.87
C ARG A 86 0.46 -8.41 -4.10
N LEU A 87 0.91 -7.90 -5.23
CA LEU A 87 1.02 -8.67 -6.47
C LEU A 87 2.15 -9.67 -6.27
N ALA A 88 1.85 -10.94 -6.00
CA ALA A 88 2.87 -11.97 -6.10
C ALA A 88 3.30 -12.06 -7.57
N LYS A 89 4.60 -11.99 -7.87
CA LYS A 89 5.09 -12.50 -9.14
C LYS A 89 4.71 -13.98 -9.22
N THR A 90 3.77 -14.32 -10.09
CA THR A 90 3.72 -15.69 -10.61
C THR A 90 5.09 -15.96 -11.22
N ALA A 91 5.81 -16.92 -10.62
CA ALA A 91 7.09 -17.42 -11.10
C ALA A 91 6.99 -18.00 -12.51
#